data_AF-A0A963EGD1-F1
#
_entry.id   AF-A0A963EGD1-F1
#
_cell.length_a   1.000
_cell.length_b   1.000
_cell.length_c   1.000
_cell.angle_alpha   90.00
_cell.angle_beta   90.00
_cell.angle_gamma   90.00
#
_symmetry.space_group_name_H-M   'P 1'
#
loop_
_entity.id
_entity.type
_entity.pdbx_description
1 polymer ?
#
loop_
_entity_poly.entity_id
_entity_poly.type
_entity_poly.pdbx_seq_one_letter_code
_entity_poly.pdbx_strand_id
1 'polypeptide(L)' 'LEINTQPGMTPLSLVPEQAAHCGMEFADLLVELVEAARCDF' A
#
# COMPACT_ATOMS: atom_id res chain seq x y z
N LEU A 1 -0.35 6.99 -18.80
CA LEU A 1 -0.85 6.27 -17.60
C LEU A 1 -0.11 4.96 -17.55
N GLU A 2 0.46 4.63 -16.40
CA GLU A 2 1.25 3.41 -16.18
C GLU A 2 0.76 2.69 -14.93
N ILE A 3 1.07 1.40 -14.83
CA ILE A 3 0.76 0.60 -13.64
C ILE A 3 2.04 0.48 -12.81
N ASN A 4 1.97 0.92 -11.56
CA ASN A 4 3.07 0.82 -10.60
C ASN A 4 2.78 -0.33 -9.64
N THR A 5 3.24 -1.54 -9.99
CA THR A 5 3.08 -2.74 -9.14
C THR A 5 3.84 -2.64 -7.82
N GLN A 6 4.88 -1.82 -7.77
CA GLN A 6 5.61 -1.44 -6.56
C GLN A 6 5.56 0.07 -6.38
N PRO A 7 4.48 0.61 -5.78
CA PRO A 7 4.34 2.04 -5.57
C PRO A 7 5.31 2.55 -4.49
N GLY A 8 5.56 3.86 -4.47
CA GLY A 8 6.28 4.50 -3.37
C GLY A 8 5.54 4.34 -2.04
N MET A 9 6.29 4.21 -0.95
CA MET A 9 5.77 3.99 0.42
C MET A 9 6.35 4.99 1.44
N THR A 10 6.78 6.17 0.99
CA THR A 10 7.20 7.27 1.88
C THR A 10 5.98 8.10 2.31
N PRO A 11 6.09 8.98 3.33
CA PRO A 11 4.96 9.79 3.78
C PRO A 11 4.31 10.70 2.72
N LEU A 12 5.05 11.04 1.65
CA LEU A 12 4.55 11.85 0.52
C LEU A 12 4.17 10.99 -0.69
N SER A 13 4.10 9.67 -0.54
CA SER A 13 3.69 8.77 -1.61
C SER A 13 2.16 8.66 -1.69
N LEU A 14 1.64 8.52 -2.91
CA LEU A 14 0.19 8.52 -3.16
C LEU A 14 -0.57 7.36 -2.49
N VAL A 15 -0.01 6.16 -2.44
CA VAL A 15 -0.70 4.98 -1.87
C VAL A 15 -0.92 5.14 -0.36
N PRO A 16 0.11 5.48 0.44
CA PRO A 16 -0.09 5.83 1.85
C PRO A 16 -1.05 7.01 2.07
N GLU A 17 -0.97 8.06 1.24
CA GLU A 17 -1.87 9.23 1.34
C GLU A 17 -3.34 8.83 1.10
N GLN A 18 -3.60 8.01 0.09
CA GLN A 18 -4.94 7.50 -0.21
C GLN A 18 -5.47 6.58 0.89
N ALA A 19 -4.64 5.71 1.46
CA ALA A 19 -5.02 4.87 2.58
C ALA A 19 -5.42 5.71 3.80
N ALA A 20 -4.63 6.73 4.13
CA ALA A 20 -4.95 7.67 5.20
C ALA A 20 -6.26 8.44 4.93
N HIS A 21 -6.53 8.83 3.67
CA HIS A 21 -7.80 9.44 3.30
C HIS A 21 -9.00 8.50 3.50
N CYS A 22 -8.79 7.19 3.39
CA CYS A 22 -9.76 6.15 3.72
C CYS A 22 -9.82 5.80 5.21
N GLY A 23 -9.07 6.49 6.08
CA GLY A 23 -9.02 6.23 7.52
C GLY A 23 -8.20 5.01 7.93
N MET A 24 -7.28 4.56 7.08
CA MET A 24 -6.36 3.47 7.38
C MET A 24 -5.00 4.02 7.83
N GLU A 25 -4.50 3.54 8.98
CA GLU A 25 -3.16 3.90 9.43
C GLU A 25 -2.10 3.22 8.57
N PHE A 26 -0.91 3.82 8.47
CA PHE A 26 0.16 3.27 7.63
C PHE A 26 0.56 1.85 8.06
N ALA A 27 0.54 1.56 9.36
CA ALA A 27 0.83 0.22 9.87
C ALA A 27 -0.21 -0.82 9.40
N ASP A 28 -1.50 -0.45 9.39
CA ASP A 28 -2.58 -1.33 8.94
C ASP A 28 -2.45 -1.62 7.44
N LEU A 29 -2.11 -0.61 6.64
CA LEU A 29 -1.79 -0.79 5.22
C LEU A 29 -0.67 -1.81 4.98
N LEU A 30 0.38 -1.77 5.80
CA LEU A 30 1.49 -2.74 5.71
C LEU A 30 1.05 -4.15 6.10
N VAL A 31 0.21 -4.28 7.14
CA VAL A 31 -0.35 -5.57 7.56
C VAL A 31 -1.16 -6.18 6.41
N GLU A 32 -2.09 -5.42 5.84
CA GLU A 32 -2.92 -5.87 4.70
C GLU A 32 -2.08 -6.29 3.49
N LEU A 33 -1.01 -5.56 3.16
CA LEU A 33 -0.09 -5.91 2.07
C LEU A 33 0.63 -7.24 2.31
N VAL A 34 1.08 -7.49 3.54
CA VAL A 34 1.78 -8.73 3.90
C VAL A 34 0.81 -9.90 3.97
N GLU A 35 -0.39 -9.70 4.50
CA GLU A 35 -1.44 -10.73 4.55
C GLU A 35 -1.94 -11.15 3.17
N ALA A 36 -2.01 -10.20 2.23
CA ALA A 36 -2.36 -10.48 0.83
C ALA A 36 -1.25 -11.17 0.03
N ALA A 37 -0.01 -11.15 0.53
CA ALA A 37 1.14 -11.73 -0.15
C ALA A 37 1.03 -13.26 -0.20
N ARG A 38 1.20 -13.81 -1.40
CA ARG A 38 1.15 -15.25 -1.65
C ARG A 38 2.18 -15.63 -2.70
N CYS A 39 2.69 -16.86 -2.62
CA CYS A 39 3.46 -17.44 -3.70
C CYS A 39 2.50 -17.93 -4.78
N ASP A 40 2.69 -17.48 -6.01
CA ASP A 40 2.06 -18.10 -7.17
C ASP A 40 2.97 -19.27 -7.60
N PHE A 41 2.56 -20.50 -7.30
CA PHE A 41 3.24 -21.75 -7.72
C PHE A 41 2.54 -22.37 -8.93
#